data_AF-A0A085W4J9-F1
#
_entry.id   AF-A0A085W4J9-F1
#
_cell.length_a   1.000
_cell.length_b   1.000
_cell.length_c   1.000
_cell.angle_alpha   90.00
_cell.angle_beta   90.00
_cell.angle_gamma   90.00
#
_symmetry.space_group_name_H-M   'P 1'
#
loop_
_entity.id
_entity.type
_entity.pdbx_description
1 polymer ?
#
loop_
_entity_poly.entity_id
_entity_poly.type
_entity_poly.pdbx_seq_one_letter_code
_entity_poly.pdbx_strand_id
1 'polypeptide(L)'
;MDIAYQTAPTLQGPPSPRRGLPALKLPPHIRSPEIPSYLGWLNYWSAAAAKAIGFPDPARDAELLSRARRTPSGGWVVPLTAAPLDLDNPVHLDALKRAYERFPEIGGRSAL
;
A
#
# COMPACT_ATOMS: atom_id res chain seq x y z
N MET A 1 -6.51 -1.52 -14.36
CA MET A 1 -5.83 -1.51 -13.05
C MET A 1 -5.87 -0.10 -12.48
N ASP A 2 -6.46 0.10 -11.30
CA ASP A 2 -6.58 1.46 -10.70
C ASP A 2 -5.26 2.11 -10.31
N ILE A 3 -4.21 1.30 -10.07
CA ILE A 3 -2.86 1.79 -9.76
C ILE A 3 -2.33 2.75 -10.85
N ALA A 4 -2.71 2.55 -12.11
CA ALA A 4 -2.34 3.45 -13.19
C ALA A 4 -2.96 4.85 -13.01
N TYR A 5 -4.21 4.94 -12.52
CA TYR A 5 -4.86 6.22 -12.24
C TYR A 5 -4.32 6.90 -10.97
N GLN A 6 -3.67 6.15 -10.08
CA GLN A 6 -3.03 6.69 -8.88
C GLN A 6 -1.65 7.30 -9.15
N THR A 7 -0.93 6.88 -10.20
CA THR A 7 0.49 7.22 -10.41
C THR A 7 0.77 7.98 -11.71
N ALA A 8 -0.02 7.80 -12.77
CA ALA A 8 0.24 8.42 -14.05
C ALA A 8 -0.11 9.92 -14.06
N PRO A 9 0.62 10.77 -14.79
CA PRO A 9 -0.04 11.89 -15.45
C PRO A 9 -1.10 11.26 -16.36
N THR A 10 -2.36 11.47 -16.03
CA THR A 10 -3.44 10.99 -16.90
C THR A 10 -3.44 11.85 -18.16
N LEU A 11 -4.05 11.37 -19.25
CA LEU A 11 -4.32 12.20 -20.44
C LEU A 11 -5.05 13.53 -20.11
N GLN A 12 -5.55 13.69 -18.87
CA GLN A 12 -6.26 14.85 -18.35
C GLN A 12 -5.49 15.64 -17.26
N GLY A 13 -4.19 15.37 -17.02
CA GLY A 13 -3.36 16.15 -16.09
C GLY A 13 -2.81 15.34 -14.91
N PRO A 14 -2.78 15.86 -13.66
CA PRO A 14 -2.23 15.15 -12.50
C PRO A 14 -2.94 13.79 -12.28
N PRO A 15 -2.42 12.94 -11.35
CA PRO A 15 -3.12 11.70 -11.01
C PRO A 15 -4.60 11.97 -10.71
N SER A 16 -5.47 11.14 -11.27
CA SER A 16 -6.92 11.20 -11.07
C SER A 16 -7.39 9.88 -10.46
N PRO A 17 -7.04 9.60 -9.19
CA PRO A 17 -7.44 8.38 -8.53
C PRO A 17 -8.96 8.22 -8.53
N ARG A 18 -9.41 6.99 -8.78
CA ARG A 18 -10.83 6.66 -8.74
C ARG A 18 -11.19 6.10 -7.37
N ARG A 19 -12.51 6.06 -7.10
CA ARG A 19 -13.08 5.35 -5.95
C ARG A 19 -12.57 5.87 -4.59
N GLY A 20 -12.06 7.10 -4.53
CA GLY A 20 -11.52 7.71 -3.30
C GLY A 20 -10.16 7.14 -2.86
N LEU A 21 -9.40 6.52 -3.78
CA LEU A 21 -8.02 6.12 -3.52
C LEU A 21 -7.10 7.35 -3.53
N PRO A 22 -5.92 7.30 -2.89
CA PRO A 22 -5.02 8.44 -2.89
C PRO A 22 -4.18 8.51 -4.17
N ALA A 23 -3.76 9.73 -4.52
CA ALA A 23 -2.71 9.96 -5.50
C ALA A 23 -1.37 9.52 -4.92
N LEU A 24 -0.53 8.90 -5.74
CA LEU A 24 0.79 8.39 -5.39
C LEU A 24 1.84 9.06 -6.29
N LYS A 25 3.05 9.23 -5.77
CA LYS A 25 4.20 9.63 -6.59
C LYS A 25 4.64 8.48 -7.48
N LEU A 26 5.17 8.81 -8.65
CA LEU A 26 5.89 7.83 -9.47
C LEU A 26 7.11 7.32 -8.68
N PRO A 27 7.50 6.04 -8.83
CA PRO A 27 8.61 5.44 -8.09
C PRO A 27 9.91 6.27 -8.08
N PRO A 28 10.35 6.91 -9.18
CA PRO A 28 11.55 7.76 -9.17
C PRO A 28 11.46 9.02 -8.30
N HIS A 29 10.25 9.45 -7.91
CA HIS A 29 10.02 10.63 -7.07
C HIS A 29 9.78 10.28 -5.59
N ILE A 30 9.86 8.99 -5.24
CA ILE A 30 9.79 8.54 -3.84
C ILE A 30 11.20 8.68 -3.25
N ARG A 31 11.33 9.48 -2.18
CA ARG A 31 12.65 9.87 -1.62
C ARG A 31 13.44 8.72 -1.00
N SER A 32 12.80 7.60 -0.68
CA SER A 32 13.40 6.46 -0.01
C SER A 32 13.03 5.17 -0.76
N PRO A 33 14.01 4.37 -1.20
CA PRO A 33 13.76 3.10 -1.88
C PRO A 33 13.10 2.05 -0.98
N GLU A 34 13.16 2.24 0.34
CA GLU A 34 12.48 1.40 1.32
C GLU A 34 10.96 1.62 1.34
N ILE A 35 10.47 2.77 0.86
CA ILE A 35 9.03 3.07 0.86
C ILE A 35 8.34 2.35 -0.31
N PRO A 36 7.37 1.46 -0.06
CA PRO A 36 6.61 0.81 -1.11
C PRO A 36 5.92 1.84 -2.01
N SER A 37 5.93 1.59 -3.33
CA SER A 37 5.36 2.54 -4.30
C SER A 37 3.83 2.53 -4.34
N TYR A 38 3.20 1.39 -4.04
CA TYR A 38 1.75 1.23 -4.02
C TYR A 38 1.39 0.01 -3.17
N LEU A 39 0.08 -0.17 -2.93
CA LEU A 39 -0.47 -1.37 -2.32
C LEU A 39 -1.18 -2.21 -3.38
N GLY A 40 -0.95 -3.52 -3.35
CA GLY A 40 -1.69 -4.51 -4.12
C GLY A 40 -2.47 -5.46 -3.19
N TRP A 41 -3.08 -6.49 -3.76
CA TRP A 41 -3.66 -7.58 -2.97
C TRP A 41 -2.62 -8.21 -2.06
N LEU A 42 -1.51 -8.65 -2.65
CA LEU A 42 -0.39 -9.26 -1.96
C LEU A 42 0.79 -8.29 -2.01
N ASN A 43 1.31 -7.94 -0.83
CA ASN A 43 2.41 -7.01 -0.69
C ASN A 43 3.63 -7.75 -0.14
N TYR A 44 4.78 -7.55 -0.78
CA TYR A 44 6.05 -7.93 -0.19
C TYR A 44 6.73 -6.68 0.36
N TRP A 45 7.05 -6.72 1.66
CA TRP A 45 7.81 -5.67 2.32
C TRP A 45 9.10 -6.29 2.85
N SER A 46 10.24 -5.79 2.40
CA SER A 46 11.54 -6.13 3.00
C SER A 46 11.54 -5.73 4.48
N ALA A 47 12.51 -6.23 5.26
CA ALA A 47 12.67 -5.81 6.64
C ALA A 47 12.83 -4.28 6.77
N ALA A 48 13.55 -3.65 5.84
CA ALA A 48 13.73 -2.21 5.78
C ALA A 48 12.43 -1.47 5.43
N ALA A 49 11.66 -1.98 4.46
CA ALA A 49 10.37 -1.41 4.08
C ALA A 49 9.36 -1.48 5.22
N ALA A 50 9.24 -2.64 5.87
CA ALA A 50 8.36 -2.85 7.01
C ALA A 50 8.71 -1.89 8.16
N LYS A 51 10.00 -1.71 8.47
CA LYS A 51 10.46 -0.72 9.43
C LYS A 51 10.08 0.72 9.02
N ALA A 52 10.29 1.08 7.76
CA ALA A 52 10.06 2.43 7.26
C ALA A 52 8.58 2.85 7.31
N ILE A 53 7.65 1.90 7.11
CA ILE A 53 6.20 2.15 7.22
C ILE A 53 5.63 1.84 8.61
N GLY A 54 6.48 1.46 9.57
CA GLY A 54 6.07 1.13 10.94
C GLY A 54 5.19 -0.12 11.05
N PHE A 55 5.47 -1.15 10.25
CA PHE A 55 4.81 -2.46 10.31
C PHE A 55 5.75 -3.55 10.88
N PRO A 56 5.27 -4.42 11.78
CA PRO A 56 3.94 -4.42 12.37
C PRO A 56 3.85 -3.58 13.65
N ASP A 57 2.68 -2.97 13.86
CA ASP A 57 2.18 -2.49 15.14
C ASP A 57 1.08 -3.45 15.62
N PRO A 58 1.32 -4.28 16.66
CA PRO A 58 0.35 -5.27 17.11
C PRO A 58 -1.01 -4.70 17.53
N ALA A 59 -1.07 -3.44 17.97
CA ALA A 59 -2.31 -2.80 18.40
C ALA A 59 -3.16 -2.33 17.22
N ARG A 60 -2.54 -2.08 16.05
CA ARG A 60 -3.20 -1.51 14.86
C ARG A 60 -3.30 -2.48 13.69
N ASP A 61 -2.43 -3.48 13.65
CA ASP A 61 -2.22 -4.34 12.49
C ASP A 61 -2.68 -5.79 12.73
N ALA A 62 -3.42 -6.06 13.81
CA ALA A 62 -3.86 -7.41 14.18
C ALA A 62 -4.53 -8.17 13.04
N GLU A 63 -5.40 -7.50 12.27
CA GLU A 63 -6.08 -8.11 11.12
C GLU A 63 -5.10 -8.47 10.00
N LEU A 64 -4.19 -7.55 9.63
CA LEU A 64 -3.15 -7.80 8.62
C LEU A 64 -2.19 -8.90 9.08
N LEU A 65 -1.79 -8.88 10.35
CA LEU A 65 -0.91 -9.87 10.98
C LEU A 65 -1.50 -11.27 10.97
N SER A 66 -2.82 -11.41 11.16
CA SER A 66 -3.49 -12.71 11.12
C SER A 66 -3.33 -13.43 9.77
N ARG A 67 -3.06 -12.67 8.70
CA ARG A 67 -2.89 -13.16 7.32
C ARG A 67 -1.44 -13.06 6.82
N ALA A 68 -0.58 -12.32 7.52
CA ALA A 68 0.78 -12.05 7.10
C ALA A 68 1.71 -13.23 7.39
N ARG A 69 2.74 -13.39 6.56
CA ARG A 69 3.81 -14.36 6.76
C ARG A 69 5.15 -13.65 6.80
N ARG A 70 5.96 -13.95 7.81
CA ARG A 70 7.34 -13.50 7.89
C ARG A 70 8.23 -14.33 6.96
N THR A 71 9.12 -13.69 6.22
CA THR A 71 10.10 -14.38 5.36
C THR A 71 11.39 -14.69 6.13
N PRO A 72 12.21 -15.67 5.68
CA PRO A 72 13.52 -15.94 6.30
C PRO A 72 14.46 -14.74 6.32
N SER A 73 14.36 -13.85 5.31
CA SER A 73 15.11 -12.58 5.24
C SER A 73 14.59 -11.49 6.19
N GLY A 74 13.59 -11.79 7.03
CA GLY A 74 13.01 -10.85 7.99
C GLY A 74 11.97 -9.90 7.40
N GLY A 75 11.64 -10.04 6.12
CA GLY A 75 10.54 -9.31 5.47
C GLY A 75 9.17 -9.94 5.74
N TRP A 76 8.16 -9.42 5.05
CA TRP A 76 6.76 -9.80 5.21
C TRP A 76 6.09 -9.98 3.85
N VAL A 77 5.26 -11.00 3.76
CA VAL A 77 4.26 -11.18 2.72
C VAL A 77 2.90 -10.90 3.37
N VAL A 78 2.19 -9.87 2.90
CA VAL A 78 0.98 -9.34 3.54
C VAL A 78 -0.17 -9.28 2.53
N PRO A 79 -1.12 -10.21 2.61
CA PRO A 79 -2.41 -10.09 1.92
C PRO A 79 -3.29 -9.03 2.59
N LEU A 80 -3.77 -8.04 1.83
CA LEU A 80 -4.72 -7.05 2.35
C LEU A 80 -6.07 -7.68 2.70
N THR A 81 -6.50 -8.65 1.89
CA THR A 81 -7.79 -9.35 1.98
C THR A 81 -7.56 -10.86 1.88
N ALA A 82 -8.49 -11.65 2.43
CA ALA A 82 -8.39 -13.11 2.39
C ALA A 82 -8.55 -13.70 0.98
N ALA A 83 -9.33 -13.03 0.12
CA ALA A 83 -9.47 -13.35 -1.29
C ALA A 83 -8.74 -12.31 -2.16
N PRO A 84 -8.44 -12.60 -3.44
CA PRO A 84 -7.88 -11.61 -4.38
C PRO A 84 -8.63 -10.28 -4.34
N LEU A 85 -7.87 -9.19 -4.31
CA LEU A 85 -8.42 -7.84 -4.22
C LEU A 85 -9.33 -7.56 -5.43
N ASP A 86 -10.56 -7.17 -5.13
CA ASP A 86 -11.60 -6.83 -6.09
C ASP A 86 -12.09 -5.42 -5.76
N LEU A 87 -11.86 -4.47 -6.66
CA LEU A 87 -12.16 -3.05 -6.39
C LEU A 87 -13.63 -2.69 -6.60
N ASP A 88 -14.43 -3.59 -7.16
CA ASP A 88 -15.88 -3.44 -7.26
C ASP A 88 -16.58 -4.01 -6.01
N ASN A 89 -15.88 -4.81 -5.20
CA ASN A 89 -16.34 -5.19 -3.87
C ASN A 89 -16.04 -4.06 -2.85
N PRO A 90 -17.07 -3.45 -2.23
CA PRO A 90 -16.89 -2.32 -1.33
C PRO A 90 -16.05 -2.67 -0.08
N VAL A 91 -16.10 -3.91 0.40
CA VAL A 91 -15.31 -4.38 1.56
C VAL A 91 -13.82 -4.39 1.22
N HIS A 92 -13.48 -4.85 0.03
CA HIS A 92 -12.10 -4.89 -0.45
C HIS A 92 -11.55 -3.49 -0.71
N LEU A 93 -12.37 -2.59 -1.28
CA LEU A 93 -12.02 -1.19 -1.47
C LEU A 93 -11.79 -0.48 -0.12
N ASP A 94 -12.64 -0.73 0.88
CA ASP A 94 -12.47 -0.17 2.22
C ASP A 94 -11.18 -0.66 2.88
N ALA A 95 -10.87 -1.96 2.78
CA ALA A 95 -9.62 -2.52 3.28
C ALA A 95 -8.38 -1.86 2.64
N LEU A 96 -8.42 -1.62 1.33
CA LEU A 96 -7.34 -0.91 0.62
C LEU A 96 -7.20 0.54 1.11
N LYS A 97 -8.31 1.27 1.29
CA LYS A 97 -8.28 2.65 1.80
C LYS A 97 -7.73 2.73 3.22
N ARG A 98 -8.22 1.88 4.13
CA ARG A 98 -7.71 1.78 5.50
C ARG A 98 -6.22 1.46 5.53
N ALA A 99 -5.73 0.61 4.63
CA ALA A 99 -4.31 0.32 4.53
C ALA A 99 -3.50 1.56 4.09
N TYR A 100 -4.00 2.34 3.13
CA TYR A 100 -3.39 3.63 2.79
C TYR A 100 -3.47 4.66 3.93
N GLU A 101 -4.52 4.68 4.74
CA GLU A 101 -4.59 5.54 5.92
C GLU A 101 -3.62 5.10 7.02
N ARG A 102 -3.45 3.78 7.21
CA ARG A 102 -2.53 3.19 8.17
C ARG A 102 -1.06 3.44 7.83
N PHE A 103 -0.72 3.47 6.54
CA PHE A 103 0.66 3.63 6.04
C PHE A 103 0.79 4.90 5.17
N PRO A 104 0.68 6.11 5.76
CA PRO A 104 0.62 7.38 5.01
C PRO A 104 1.86 7.67 4.15
N GLU A 105 2.96 6.98 4.37
CA GLU A 105 4.21 7.11 3.62
C GLU A 105 4.16 6.39 2.27
N ILE A 106 3.39 5.30 2.16
CA ILE A 106 3.33 4.47 0.94
C ILE A 106 2.92 5.31 -0.26
N GLY A 107 3.67 5.14 -1.35
CA GLY A 107 3.58 5.92 -2.58
C GLY A 107 4.09 7.36 -2.43
N GLY A 108 4.91 7.63 -1.42
CA GLY A 108 5.55 8.94 -1.20
C GLY A 108 4.58 10.05 -0.83
N ARG A 109 3.43 9.69 -0.23
CA ARG A 109 2.34 10.62 0.10
C ARG A 109 2.66 11.52 1.29
N SER A 110 3.28 10.99 2.33
CA SER A 110 3.79 11.78 3.44
C SER A 110 5.26 12.15 3.22
N ALA A 111 5.63 13.37 3.61
CA ALA A 111 7.00 13.76 3.80
C ALA A 111 7.41 13.28 5.21
N LEU A 112 7.95 12.05 5.30
CA LEU A 112 8.85 11.75 6.41
C LEU A 112 10.00 12.77 6.42
#